data_AF-A0A5F8HEC0-F1
#
_entry.id   AF-A0A5F8HEC0-F1
#
_cell.length_a   1.000
_cell.length_b   1.000
_cell.length_c   1.000
_cell.angle_alpha   90.00
_cell.angle_beta   90.00
_cell.angle_gamma   90.00
#
_symmetry.space_group_name_H-M   'P 1'
#
loop_
_entity.id
_entity.type
_entity.pdbx_description
1 polymer ?
#
loop_
_entity_poly.entity_id
_entity_poly.type
_entity_poly.pdbx_seq_one_letter_code
_entity_poly.pdbx_strand_id
1 'polypeptide(L)'
;EMPNMALDGLFVALLLSFGTTVALDPIPRITWEPRDVHLVRFQEPGVSNYSALLLGSGDDTLYIGAREAIFAVNSLNIADKQHEVRWRVTEDKKAKCAEKGKSKETECLNYIRVLQFLNSTVLYVCGTNAFQPTCDHLLLKTFELVGKNEDGKGRCPFDPAQSYTSVMVDGELYSGTSYNFLGSEPIISRNSPQSPLRTEYAIPWLNEPSFVYADVIRKNPNGTDGEDDKIYFFFTEVSVEYEFFGKSMIPRIARVCKGDQGGLRTLQKKWTSFLKARLACSLLENNSLFNVINDVFILRAPDLKEPVFYAVFTPQWNNVGLSAVCAYNMSLVEDVFSKGKYMQSATVEQSHTKWVRYSGEVPKPRPGACINNEAKAANYSSSLNLPDKTLQFVKDHPLMDDSVVPISNRPRLIKRDVNYTQIVVDRIQALDKTVYDVMFISTDRGALHKAVSADSGMHIIEETQLFPGSEPVQTLLLSAEPVKAEPAQAQVLPGWGRGGAGRGWEGRGWALPSAMAVLQAASARPQEQPRGLLSRLGVGFSDGPQLNSAAAMLPERRSGGSSGTVNGGLVCPAPPSLPAIQEAH
;
A
#
# COMPACT_ATOMS: atom_id res chain seq x y z
N GLU A 1 -49.94 58.24 -7.60
CA GLU A 1 -48.74 58.86 -7.00
C GLU A 1 -47.78 57.75 -6.57
N MET A 2 -46.48 58.03 -6.66
CA MET A 2 -45.28 57.19 -6.50
C MET A 2 -45.22 56.26 -5.26
N PRO A 3 -44.25 55.32 -5.15
CA PRO A 3 -43.73 54.37 -6.15
C PRO A 3 -43.42 52.95 -5.59
N ASN A 4 -43.13 52.03 -6.51
CA ASN A 4 -42.50 50.72 -6.29
C ASN A 4 -41.09 50.84 -5.68
N MET A 5 -40.90 50.38 -4.44
CA MET A 5 -39.57 50.11 -3.86
C MET A 5 -39.69 49.01 -2.78
N ALA A 6 -39.75 47.73 -3.16
CA ALA A 6 -39.59 46.65 -2.17
C ALA A 6 -39.24 45.26 -2.75
N LEU A 7 -38.86 45.12 -4.03
CA LEU A 7 -38.61 43.78 -4.59
C LEU A 7 -37.20 43.54 -5.17
N ASP A 8 -36.34 44.55 -5.25
CA ASP A 8 -34.97 44.40 -5.76
C ASP A 8 -33.90 44.25 -4.66
N GLY A 9 -34.29 44.34 -3.39
CA GLY A 9 -33.35 44.24 -2.25
C GLY A 9 -33.08 42.82 -1.74
N LEU A 10 -33.93 41.84 -2.07
CA LEU A 10 -33.80 40.47 -1.53
C LEU A 10 -33.00 39.53 -2.43
N PHE A 11 -32.88 39.82 -3.73
CA PHE A 11 -32.11 38.98 -4.66
C PHE A 11 -30.61 39.31 -4.70
N VAL A 12 -30.21 40.50 -4.28
CA VAL A 12 -28.77 40.87 -4.17
C VAL A 12 -28.16 40.36 -2.86
N ALA A 13 -28.96 40.21 -1.80
CA ALA A 13 -28.50 39.63 -0.53
C ALA A 13 -28.30 38.11 -0.60
N LEU A 14 -29.01 37.40 -1.50
CA LEU A 14 -28.83 35.96 -1.69
C LEU A 14 -27.66 35.60 -2.64
N LEU A 15 -27.16 36.57 -3.40
CA LEU A 15 -25.99 36.41 -4.28
C LEU A 15 -24.67 36.87 -3.63
N LEU A 16 -24.73 37.47 -2.44
CA LEU A 16 -23.55 37.91 -1.67
C LEU A 16 -23.17 36.96 -0.51
N SER A 17 -23.84 35.82 -0.36
CA SER A 17 -23.46 34.75 0.58
C SER A 17 -22.73 33.56 -0.09
N PHE A 18 -22.47 33.62 -1.40
CA PHE A 18 -21.59 32.66 -2.11
C PHE A 18 -20.16 33.20 -2.25
N GLY A 19 -19.63 33.74 -1.16
CA GLY A 19 -18.43 34.58 -1.21
C GLY A 19 -17.36 34.33 -0.16
N THR A 20 -17.31 33.17 0.52
CA THR A 20 -16.14 32.77 1.34
C THR A 20 -16.11 31.26 1.60
N THR A 21 -15.85 30.44 0.59
CA THR A 21 -15.31 29.07 0.80
C THR A 21 -14.33 28.73 -0.33
N VAL A 22 -13.23 29.47 -0.43
CA VAL A 22 -12.14 29.14 -1.36
C VAL A 22 -10.83 29.14 -0.58
N ALA A 23 -10.49 28.00 0.06
CA ALA A 23 -9.13 27.70 0.52
C ALA A 23 -8.97 26.26 1.07
N LEU A 24 -9.64 25.24 0.51
CA LEU A 24 -9.40 23.84 0.95
C LEU A 24 -8.95 22.91 -0.17
N ASP A 25 -8.89 23.38 -1.41
CA ASP A 25 -8.47 22.57 -2.56
C ASP A 25 -7.40 23.31 -3.36
N PRO A 26 -6.11 23.15 -3.02
CA PRO A 26 -5.04 23.80 -3.76
C PRO A 26 -4.95 23.19 -5.17
N ILE A 27 -4.93 24.05 -6.18
CA ILE A 27 -4.73 23.65 -7.58
C ILE A 27 -3.22 23.65 -7.86
N PRO A 28 -2.68 22.68 -8.62
CA PRO A 28 -1.29 22.74 -9.07
C PRO A 28 -1.00 24.07 -9.77
N ARG A 29 0.03 24.78 -9.32
CA ARG A 29 0.40 26.08 -9.91
C ARG A 29 0.88 25.95 -11.36
N ILE A 30 1.54 24.84 -11.67
CA ILE A 30 2.08 24.51 -13.00
C ILE A 30 1.76 23.04 -13.29
N THR A 31 1.36 22.73 -14.52
CA THR A 31 1.18 21.35 -14.99
C THR A 31 2.17 21.10 -16.14
N TRP A 32 2.95 20.04 -16.02
CA TRP A 32 3.94 19.61 -17.01
C TRP A 32 3.44 18.38 -17.76
N GLU A 33 3.33 18.50 -19.08
CA GLU A 33 3.07 17.34 -19.93
C GLU A 33 4.35 16.50 -20.09
N PRO A 34 4.25 15.20 -20.41
CA PRO A 34 5.43 14.34 -20.53
C PRO A 34 6.41 14.76 -21.63
N ARG A 35 6.00 15.69 -22.51
CA ARG A 35 6.83 16.25 -23.59
C ARG A 35 7.62 17.49 -23.15
N ASP A 36 7.19 18.14 -22.08
CA ASP A 36 7.76 19.41 -21.60
C ASP A 36 8.93 19.19 -20.63
N VAL A 37 9.03 17.98 -20.07
CA VAL A 37 10.03 17.60 -19.07
C VAL A 37 10.84 16.40 -19.53
N HIS A 38 12.12 16.39 -19.17
CA HIS A 38 12.98 15.23 -19.43
C HIS A 38 12.71 14.13 -18.39
N LEU A 39 11.94 13.13 -18.79
CA LEU A 39 11.65 11.94 -17.97
C LEU A 39 12.37 10.73 -18.54
N VAL A 40 13.27 10.14 -17.76
CA VAL A 40 13.92 8.87 -18.09
C VAL A 40 12.94 7.73 -17.82
N ARG A 41 12.87 6.77 -18.74
CA ARG A 41 11.96 5.62 -18.62
C ARG A 41 12.72 4.31 -18.79
N PHE A 42 12.31 3.33 -18.02
CA PHE A 42 12.74 1.95 -18.16
C PHE A 42 11.53 1.07 -18.51
N GLN A 43 11.66 0.26 -19.56
CA GLN A 43 10.69 -0.75 -19.92
C GLN A 43 11.39 -1.90 -20.64
N GLU A 44 11.00 -3.13 -20.34
CA GLU A 44 11.50 -4.34 -20.98
C GLU A 44 10.36 -4.99 -21.78
N PRO A 45 10.54 -5.26 -23.09
CA PRO A 45 9.52 -5.89 -23.92
C PRO A 45 9.02 -7.22 -23.33
N GLY A 46 7.69 -7.38 -23.27
CA GLY A 46 7.04 -8.58 -22.73
C GLY A 46 7.00 -8.68 -21.20
N VAL A 47 7.50 -7.67 -20.49
CA VAL A 47 7.46 -7.57 -19.02
C VAL A 47 6.49 -6.47 -18.60
N SER A 48 5.85 -6.66 -17.45
CA SER A 48 4.85 -5.76 -16.88
C SER A 48 4.92 -5.82 -15.35
N ASN A 49 4.14 -4.97 -14.67
CA ASN A 49 4.01 -4.94 -13.21
C ASN A 49 5.34 -4.74 -12.46
N TYR A 50 6.01 -3.62 -12.68
CA TYR A 50 7.21 -3.19 -11.94
C TYR A 50 6.81 -2.67 -10.54
N SER A 51 6.42 -3.60 -9.67
CA SER A 51 5.74 -3.30 -8.40
C SER A 51 6.65 -3.32 -7.17
N ALA A 52 7.92 -3.72 -7.29
CA ALA A 52 8.86 -3.77 -6.17
C ALA A 52 10.14 -3.02 -6.51
N LEU A 53 10.45 -1.97 -5.74
CA LEU A 53 11.64 -1.14 -5.92
C LEU A 53 12.56 -1.24 -4.70
N LEU A 54 13.86 -1.34 -4.95
CA LEU A 54 14.86 -1.37 -3.91
C LEU A 54 16.12 -0.63 -4.39
N LEU A 55 16.48 0.46 -3.71
CA LEU A 55 17.67 1.24 -4.03
C LEU A 55 18.91 0.61 -3.37
N GLY A 56 19.98 0.48 -4.15
CA GLY A 56 21.33 0.12 -3.71
C GLY A 56 21.84 0.99 -2.56
N SER A 57 22.44 0.37 -1.55
CA SER A 57 23.09 1.11 -0.46
C SER A 57 24.56 1.37 -0.85
N GLY A 58 24.80 2.45 -1.60
CA GLY A 58 26.14 2.91 -1.98
C GLY A 58 26.64 2.43 -3.35
N ASP A 59 25.87 1.60 -4.04
CA ASP A 59 25.98 1.37 -5.48
C ASP A 59 24.89 2.18 -6.19
N ASP A 60 25.23 2.87 -7.29
CA ASP A 60 24.31 3.65 -8.13
C ASP A 60 23.32 2.73 -8.87
N THR A 61 22.71 1.76 -8.18
CA THR A 61 21.90 0.67 -8.72
C THR A 61 20.49 0.74 -8.15
N LEU A 62 19.49 0.67 -9.01
CA LEU A 62 18.10 0.46 -8.65
C LEU A 62 17.70 -0.97 -9.03
N TYR A 63 17.28 -1.76 -8.05
CA TYR A 63 16.73 -3.09 -8.28
C TYR A 63 15.21 -3.01 -8.48
N ILE A 64 14.72 -3.69 -9.51
CA ILE A 64 13.30 -3.65 -9.90
C ILE A 64 12.77 -5.07 -10.00
N GLY A 65 11.82 -5.42 -9.12
CA GLY A 65 11.03 -6.64 -9.19
C GLY A 65 9.79 -6.44 -10.03
N ALA A 66 9.65 -7.25 -11.09
CA ALA A 66 8.55 -7.18 -12.03
C ALA A 66 7.81 -8.53 -12.16
N ARG A 67 6.92 -8.66 -13.14
CA ARG A 67 6.34 -9.95 -13.50
C ARG A 67 7.37 -10.83 -14.22
N GLU A 68 7.71 -11.96 -13.60
CA GLU A 68 8.66 -12.99 -14.03
C GLU A 68 10.11 -12.53 -14.24
N ALA A 69 10.47 -11.33 -13.77
CA ALA A 69 11.79 -10.75 -13.99
C ALA A 69 12.23 -9.86 -12.82
N ILE A 70 13.54 -9.81 -12.61
CA ILE A 70 14.20 -8.88 -11.70
C ILE A 70 15.29 -8.18 -12.50
N PHE A 71 15.43 -6.87 -12.34
CA PHE A 71 16.39 -6.04 -13.05
C PHE A 71 17.29 -5.29 -12.07
N ALA A 72 18.52 -5.01 -12.50
CA ALA A 72 19.37 -3.98 -11.95
C ALA A 72 19.58 -2.92 -13.04
N VAL A 73 19.24 -1.67 -12.73
CA VAL A 73 19.42 -0.53 -13.63
C VAL A 73 20.23 0.55 -12.93
N ASN A 74 20.88 1.42 -13.69
CA ASN A 74 21.58 2.56 -13.13
C ASN A 74 20.56 3.53 -12.49
N SER A 75 20.75 3.87 -11.21
CA SER A 75 19.85 4.77 -10.48
C SER A 75 19.89 6.23 -10.98
N LEU A 76 21.01 6.67 -11.57
CA LEU A 76 21.18 7.99 -12.17
C LEU A 76 20.53 8.08 -13.56
N ASN A 77 20.47 6.95 -14.28
CA ASN A 77 19.82 6.84 -15.58
C ASN A 77 19.17 5.46 -15.72
N ILE A 78 17.90 5.35 -15.31
CA ILE A 78 17.18 4.07 -15.28
C ILE A 78 17.01 3.40 -16.65
N ALA A 79 17.25 4.12 -17.75
CA ALA A 79 17.26 3.52 -19.09
C ALA A 79 18.47 2.60 -19.31
N ASP A 80 19.54 2.76 -18.52
CA ASP A 80 20.73 1.92 -18.56
C ASP A 80 20.51 0.64 -17.72
N LYS A 81 20.16 -0.44 -18.43
CA LYS A 81 19.99 -1.78 -17.85
C LYS A 81 21.35 -2.44 -17.66
N GLN A 82 21.72 -2.70 -16.40
CA GLN A 82 22.97 -3.36 -16.05
C GLN A 82 22.83 -4.88 -16.07
N HIS A 83 21.80 -5.41 -15.38
CA HIS A 83 21.58 -6.85 -15.26
C HIS A 83 20.09 -7.22 -15.27
N GLU A 84 19.80 -8.47 -15.62
CA GLU A 84 18.46 -9.04 -15.67
C GLU A 84 18.51 -10.53 -15.31
N VAL A 85 17.53 -10.99 -14.54
CA VAL A 85 17.29 -12.41 -14.29
C VAL A 85 15.80 -12.72 -14.46
N ARG A 86 15.50 -13.79 -15.20
CA ARG A 86 14.14 -14.27 -15.44
C ARG A 86 13.79 -15.37 -14.45
N TRP A 87 12.65 -15.23 -13.78
CA TRP A 87 12.12 -16.23 -12.87
C TRP A 87 10.70 -16.61 -13.27
N ARG A 88 10.59 -17.26 -14.43
CA ARG A 88 9.32 -17.66 -15.06
C ARG A 88 8.75 -18.92 -14.42
N VAL A 89 7.42 -19.02 -14.48
CA VAL A 89 6.70 -20.23 -14.06
C VAL A 89 6.80 -21.28 -15.17
N THR A 90 7.04 -22.55 -14.81
CA THR A 90 7.01 -23.66 -15.76
C THR A 90 5.61 -23.89 -16.31
N GLU A 91 5.47 -24.34 -17.57
CA GLU A 91 4.15 -24.57 -18.18
C GLU A 91 3.29 -25.56 -17.38
N ASP A 92 3.89 -26.59 -16.76
CA ASP A 92 3.19 -27.52 -15.87
C ASP A 92 2.59 -26.82 -14.65
N LYS A 93 3.32 -25.88 -14.03
CA LYS A 93 2.81 -25.09 -12.91
C LYS A 93 1.71 -24.14 -13.36
N LYS A 94 1.83 -23.54 -14.55
CA LYS A 94 0.77 -22.70 -15.13
C LYS A 94 -0.50 -23.51 -15.40
N ALA A 95 -0.38 -24.72 -15.95
CA ALA A 95 -1.50 -25.62 -16.18
C ALA A 95 -2.21 -26.00 -14.87
N LYS A 96 -1.45 -26.41 -13.85
CA LYS A 96 -1.98 -26.72 -12.50
C LYS A 96 -2.66 -25.53 -11.82
N CYS A 97 -2.16 -24.32 -12.06
CA CYS A 97 -2.80 -23.09 -11.58
C CYS A 97 -4.12 -22.84 -12.33
N ALA A 98 -4.13 -23.00 -13.66
CA ALA A 98 -5.33 -22.82 -14.47
C ALA A 98 -6.42 -23.84 -14.16
N GLU A 99 -6.05 -25.09 -13.83
CA GLU A 99 -6.98 -26.13 -13.34
C GLU A 99 -7.72 -25.70 -12.06
N LYS A 100 -7.17 -24.78 -11.27
CA LYS A 100 -7.81 -24.18 -10.09
C LYS A 100 -8.72 -23.00 -10.43
N GLY A 101 -9.03 -22.77 -11.71
CA GLY A 101 -9.92 -21.71 -12.18
C GLY A 101 -9.27 -20.33 -12.27
N LYS A 102 -7.94 -20.25 -12.30
CA LYS A 102 -7.18 -19.00 -12.42
C LYS A 102 -6.76 -18.74 -13.87
N SER A 103 -6.64 -17.47 -14.24
CA SER A 103 -6.24 -17.07 -15.59
C SER A 103 -4.80 -17.49 -15.89
N LYS A 104 -4.63 -18.33 -16.91
CA LYS A 104 -3.30 -18.81 -17.35
C LYS A 104 -2.40 -17.66 -17.83
N GLU A 105 -3.00 -16.62 -18.42
CA GLU A 105 -2.27 -15.52 -19.08
C GLU A 105 -1.95 -14.36 -18.13
N THR A 106 -2.73 -14.19 -17.06
CA THR A 106 -2.59 -13.03 -16.16
C THR A 106 -2.23 -13.43 -14.74
N GLU A 107 -2.96 -14.36 -14.12
CA GLU A 107 -2.78 -14.68 -12.69
C GLU A 107 -1.75 -15.79 -12.46
N CYS A 108 -1.67 -16.79 -13.35
CA CYS A 108 -0.76 -17.93 -13.24
C CYS A 108 0.68 -17.63 -13.68
N LEU A 109 1.20 -16.46 -13.29
CA LEU A 109 2.57 -16.02 -13.54
C LEU A 109 3.27 -15.77 -12.20
N ASN A 110 4.58 -15.53 -12.25
CA ASN A 110 5.36 -15.20 -11.05
C ASN A 110 5.44 -13.68 -10.90
N TYR A 111 4.73 -13.10 -9.94
CA TYR A 111 4.84 -11.68 -9.64
C TYR A 111 5.79 -11.49 -8.46
N ILE A 112 6.87 -10.73 -8.67
CA ILE A 112 7.80 -10.41 -7.58
C ILE A 112 7.11 -9.44 -6.61
N ARG A 113 7.14 -9.79 -5.33
CA ARG A 113 6.42 -9.09 -4.25
C ARG A 113 7.34 -8.72 -3.09
N VAL A 114 8.34 -9.55 -2.81
CA VAL A 114 9.37 -9.26 -1.81
C VAL A 114 10.70 -9.10 -2.53
N LEU A 115 11.37 -7.98 -2.30
CA LEU A 115 12.71 -7.67 -2.80
C LEU A 115 13.44 -6.89 -1.70
N GLN A 116 14.35 -7.54 -0.98
CA GLN A 116 14.99 -6.97 0.21
C GLN A 116 16.46 -7.38 0.29
N PHE A 117 17.33 -6.53 0.83
CA PHE A 117 18.72 -6.92 1.12
C PHE A 117 18.75 -7.92 2.28
N LEU A 118 19.28 -9.12 2.04
CA LEU A 118 19.59 -10.06 3.11
C LEU A 118 20.94 -9.69 3.76
N ASN A 119 21.90 -9.32 2.92
CA ASN A 119 23.21 -8.80 3.28
C ASN A 119 23.76 -7.97 2.10
N SER A 120 25.01 -7.51 2.17
CA SER A 120 25.62 -6.65 1.15
C SER A 120 25.86 -7.33 -0.21
N THR A 121 25.69 -8.65 -0.33
CA THR A 121 25.96 -9.40 -1.58
C THR A 121 24.78 -10.22 -2.06
N VAL A 122 23.67 -10.28 -1.30
CA VAL A 122 22.53 -11.15 -1.56
C VAL A 122 21.22 -10.41 -1.32
N LEU A 123 20.32 -10.47 -2.30
CA LEU A 123 18.91 -10.09 -2.12
C LEU A 123 18.06 -11.31 -1.76
N TYR A 124 17.15 -11.13 -0.82
CA TYR A 124 16.06 -12.04 -0.54
C TYR A 124 14.87 -11.68 -1.41
N VAL A 125 14.40 -12.63 -2.24
CA VAL A 125 13.37 -12.38 -3.24
C VAL A 125 12.25 -13.39 -3.10
N CYS A 126 10.99 -12.94 -3.14
CA CYS A 126 9.83 -13.82 -3.21
C CYS A 126 8.85 -13.37 -4.28
N GLY A 127 8.19 -14.35 -4.90
CA GLY A 127 7.10 -14.09 -5.83
C GLY A 127 5.95 -15.08 -5.71
N THR A 128 4.81 -14.70 -6.28
CA THR A 128 3.54 -15.46 -6.22
C THR A 128 3.64 -16.84 -6.87
N ASN A 129 4.54 -17.00 -7.85
CA ASN A 129 4.88 -18.22 -8.59
C ASN A 129 3.64 -19.07 -8.95
N ALA A 130 2.64 -18.45 -9.60
CA ALA A 130 1.35 -19.06 -9.96
C ALA A 130 0.61 -19.69 -8.78
N PHE A 131 0.32 -18.89 -7.74
CA PHE A 131 -0.35 -19.31 -6.50
C PHE A 131 0.42 -20.41 -5.74
N GLN A 132 1.74 -20.38 -5.81
CA GLN A 132 2.64 -21.21 -4.98
C GLN A 132 3.78 -20.33 -4.48
N PRO A 133 3.53 -19.40 -3.55
CA PRO A 133 4.52 -18.42 -3.10
C PRO A 133 5.87 -19.06 -2.85
N THR A 134 6.90 -18.57 -3.53
CA THR A 134 8.25 -19.15 -3.47
C THR A 134 9.24 -18.02 -3.21
N CYS A 135 10.21 -18.28 -2.35
CA CYS A 135 11.33 -17.39 -2.07
C CYS A 135 12.66 -18.01 -2.51
N ASP A 136 13.60 -17.15 -2.88
CA ASP A 136 14.95 -17.52 -3.28
C ASP A 136 15.94 -16.39 -2.96
N HIS A 137 17.22 -16.68 -3.17
CA HIS A 137 18.33 -15.76 -2.93
C HIS A 137 18.93 -15.34 -4.28
N LEU A 138 19.03 -14.04 -4.54
CA LEU A 138 19.66 -13.48 -5.72
C LEU A 138 21.07 -13.00 -5.36
N LEU A 139 22.08 -13.60 -5.97
CA LEU A 139 23.49 -13.21 -5.77
C LEU A 139 23.80 -11.96 -6.58
N LEU A 140 24.17 -10.85 -5.94
CA LEU A 140 24.40 -9.58 -6.63
C LEU A 140 25.62 -9.62 -7.58
N LYS A 141 26.64 -10.42 -7.25
CA LYS A 141 27.87 -10.51 -8.06
C LYS A 141 27.66 -11.17 -9.43
N THR A 142 26.85 -12.22 -9.48
CA THR A 142 26.55 -12.96 -10.73
C THR A 142 25.20 -12.58 -11.32
N PHE A 143 24.34 -11.94 -10.52
CA PHE A 143 22.95 -11.65 -10.81
C PHE A 143 22.12 -12.91 -11.12
N GLU A 144 22.40 -14.00 -10.40
CA GLU A 144 21.73 -15.29 -10.56
C GLU A 144 21.00 -15.71 -9.29
N LEU A 145 19.87 -16.39 -9.47
CA LEU A 145 19.12 -17.03 -8.39
C LEU A 145 19.79 -18.35 -7.98
N VAL A 146 19.92 -18.58 -6.68
CA VAL A 146 20.58 -19.78 -6.12
C VAL A 146 19.76 -21.05 -6.35
N GLY A 147 18.45 -20.95 -6.51
CA GLY A 147 17.57 -22.10 -6.72
C GLY A 147 17.16 -22.81 -5.43
N LYS A 148 17.18 -22.12 -4.28
CA LYS A 148 16.76 -22.72 -3.00
C LYS A 148 15.28 -23.13 -2.98
N ASN A 149 14.44 -22.36 -3.68
CA ASN A 149 12.99 -22.57 -3.76
C ASN A 149 12.32 -22.76 -2.38
N GLU A 150 12.56 -21.82 -1.47
CA GLU A 150 11.97 -21.84 -0.13
C GLU A 150 10.46 -21.60 -0.19
N ASP A 151 9.69 -22.24 0.69
CA ASP A 151 8.26 -21.99 0.83
C ASP A 151 8.01 -20.54 1.30
N GLY A 152 7.35 -19.77 0.43
CA GLY A 152 7.01 -18.36 0.65
C GLY A 152 5.67 -18.15 1.36
N LYS A 153 4.97 -19.21 1.78
CA LYS A 153 3.67 -19.11 2.45
C LYS A 153 3.76 -18.21 3.70
N GLY A 154 2.92 -17.18 3.73
CA GLY A 154 2.91 -16.17 4.81
C GLY A 154 4.00 -15.10 4.72
N ARG A 155 4.95 -15.22 3.78
CA ARG A 155 5.97 -14.22 3.45
C ARG A 155 5.61 -13.42 2.19
N CYS A 156 4.93 -14.09 1.26
CA CYS A 156 4.50 -13.55 -0.03
C CYS A 156 3.05 -14.00 -0.31
N PRO A 157 2.20 -13.15 -0.92
CA PRO A 157 0.85 -13.51 -1.27
C PRO A 157 0.79 -14.59 -2.36
N PHE A 158 -0.34 -15.31 -2.43
CA PHE A 158 -0.64 -16.28 -3.48
C PHE A 158 -1.14 -15.60 -4.75
N ASP A 159 -2.06 -14.66 -4.57
CA ASP A 159 -2.71 -13.93 -5.65
C ASP A 159 -1.98 -12.59 -5.90
N PRO A 160 -1.66 -12.22 -7.15
CA PRO A 160 -1.06 -10.91 -7.42
C PRO A 160 -1.92 -9.71 -7.00
N ALA A 161 -3.22 -9.87 -6.78
CA ALA A 161 -4.13 -8.83 -6.30
C ALA A 161 -4.22 -8.74 -4.76
N GLN A 162 -3.70 -9.72 -4.02
CA GLN A 162 -3.68 -9.67 -2.56
C GLN A 162 -2.70 -8.62 -2.06
N SER A 163 -3.09 -7.94 -0.98
CA SER A 163 -2.24 -6.97 -0.30
C SER A 163 -1.05 -7.65 0.38
N TYR A 164 0.06 -6.91 0.47
CA TYR A 164 1.29 -7.39 1.06
C TYR A 164 2.14 -6.24 1.56
N THR A 165 2.95 -6.50 2.57
CA THR A 165 4.03 -5.63 2.98
C THR A 165 5.13 -6.45 3.63
N SER A 166 6.37 -5.99 3.54
CA SER A 166 7.50 -6.70 4.15
C SER A 166 8.68 -5.78 4.42
N VAL A 167 9.41 -6.06 5.50
CA VAL A 167 10.67 -5.39 5.85
C VAL A 167 11.67 -6.44 6.35
N MET A 168 12.92 -6.31 5.90
CA MET A 168 14.03 -7.13 6.40
C MET A 168 14.72 -6.41 7.56
N VAL A 169 14.83 -7.08 8.70
CA VAL A 169 15.48 -6.53 9.90
C VAL A 169 16.45 -7.56 10.44
N ASP A 170 17.75 -7.21 10.45
CA ASP A 170 18.83 -8.06 10.97
C ASP A 170 18.85 -9.49 10.38
N GLY A 171 18.48 -9.63 9.10
CA GLY A 171 18.43 -10.90 8.38
C GLY A 171 17.14 -11.72 8.59
N GLU A 172 16.17 -11.18 9.32
CA GLU A 172 14.85 -11.79 9.53
C GLU A 172 13.78 -11.01 8.77
N LEU A 173 12.93 -11.73 8.01
CA LEU A 173 11.86 -11.11 7.23
C LEU A 173 10.59 -10.97 8.07
N TYR A 174 10.14 -9.74 8.25
CA TYR A 174 8.84 -9.41 8.81
C TYR A 174 7.87 -9.16 7.65
N SER A 175 6.70 -9.78 7.69
CA SER A 175 5.75 -9.77 6.58
C SER A 175 4.31 -9.68 7.07
N GLY A 176 3.50 -8.90 6.35
CA GLY A 176 2.05 -8.82 6.50
C GLY A 176 1.40 -9.19 5.17
N THR A 177 0.69 -10.31 5.09
CA THR A 177 0.02 -10.77 3.86
C THR A 177 -1.03 -11.83 4.17
N SER A 178 -1.50 -12.55 3.15
CA SER A 178 -2.39 -13.70 3.27
C SER A 178 -1.61 -15.02 3.38
N TYR A 179 -2.03 -15.91 4.28
CA TYR A 179 -1.40 -17.20 4.52
C TYR A 179 -1.92 -18.31 3.59
N ASN A 180 -3.07 -18.15 2.95
CA ASN A 180 -3.70 -19.20 2.14
C ASN A 180 -4.06 -18.72 0.72
N PHE A 181 -4.41 -19.69 -0.13
CA PHE A 181 -4.75 -19.46 -1.55
C PHE A 181 -5.92 -18.48 -1.73
N LEU A 182 -6.93 -18.53 -0.86
CA LEU A 182 -8.14 -17.73 -0.97
C LEU A 182 -7.98 -16.28 -0.48
N GLY A 183 -6.91 -15.98 0.26
CA GLY A 183 -6.73 -14.66 0.87
C GLY A 183 -7.54 -14.44 2.15
N SER A 184 -8.12 -15.50 2.73
CA SER A 184 -9.02 -15.41 3.89
C SER A 184 -8.28 -15.46 5.23
N GLU A 185 -7.04 -15.94 5.25
CA GLU A 185 -6.22 -16.07 6.46
C GLU A 185 -5.15 -14.98 6.51
N PRO A 186 -5.42 -13.80 7.08
CA PRO A 186 -4.40 -12.76 7.21
C PRO A 186 -3.35 -13.15 8.25
N ILE A 187 -2.12 -12.73 8.03
CA ILE A 187 -0.99 -13.03 8.90
C ILE A 187 -0.02 -11.85 8.94
N ILE A 188 0.39 -11.47 10.15
CA ILE A 188 1.66 -10.75 10.37
C ILE A 188 2.63 -11.74 11.01
N SER A 189 3.77 -11.97 10.37
CA SER A 189 4.75 -12.96 10.82
C SER A 189 6.19 -12.53 10.64
N ARG A 190 7.05 -13.13 11.45
CA ARG A 190 8.50 -13.09 11.30
C ARG A 190 8.98 -14.46 10.87
N ASN A 191 9.65 -14.50 9.73
CA ASN A 191 10.43 -15.65 9.34
C ASN A 191 11.82 -15.56 9.99
N SER A 192 12.06 -16.47 10.94
CA SER A 192 13.32 -16.59 11.67
C SER A 192 13.59 -18.08 11.88
N PRO A 193 14.82 -18.56 11.63
CA PRO A 193 15.22 -19.92 11.98
C PRO A 193 15.12 -20.20 13.48
N GLN A 194 15.45 -19.22 14.33
CA GLN A 194 15.50 -19.38 15.78
C GLN A 194 14.13 -19.22 16.44
N SER A 195 13.35 -18.22 16.03
CA SER A 195 12.09 -17.89 16.68
C SER A 195 11.05 -17.40 15.66
N PRO A 196 10.42 -18.31 14.90
CA PRO A 196 9.34 -17.95 14.01
C PRO A 196 8.10 -17.56 14.82
N LEU A 197 7.57 -16.36 14.56
CA LEU A 197 6.40 -15.82 15.24
C LEU A 197 5.34 -15.38 14.24
N ARG A 198 4.07 -15.51 14.63
CA ARG A 198 2.93 -15.08 13.83
C ARG A 198 1.80 -14.55 14.70
N THR A 199 0.88 -13.82 14.09
CA THR A 199 -0.38 -13.43 14.75
C THR A 199 -1.27 -14.65 15.03
N GLU A 200 -2.19 -14.47 15.97
CA GLU A 200 -3.33 -15.38 16.11
C GLU A 200 -4.29 -15.24 14.93
N TYR A 201 -4.88 -16.35 14.52
CA TYR A 201 -5.92 -16.34 13.49
C TYR A 201 -7.27 -16.09 14.16
N ALA A 202 -7.50 -14.83 14.53
CA ALA A 202 -8.69 -14.38 15.24
C ALA A 202 -9.04 -12.94 14.84
N ILE A 203 -10.34 -12.65 14.70
CA ILE A 203 -10.88 -11.34 14.34
C ILE A 203 -10.34 -10.19 15.22
N PRO A 204 -10.21 -10.33 16.56
CA PRO A 204 -9.58 -9.29 17.39
C PRO A 204 -8.20 -8.84 16.91
N TRP A 205 -7.42 -9.77 16.35
CA TRP A 205 -6.04 -9.52 15.92
C TRP A 205 -6.02 -8.88 14.54
N LEU A 206 -6.65 -9.50 13.55
CA LEU A 206 -6.71 -9.04 12.16
C LEU A 206 -8.08 -9.39 11.57
N ASN A 207 -8.79 -8.39 11.05
CA ASN A 207 -10.13 -8.58 10.49
C ASN A 207 -10.20 -8.13 9.02
N GLU A 208 -9.97 -9.07 8.09
CA GLU A 208 -9.91 -8.78 6.65
C GLU A 208 -8.98 -7.57 6.30
N PRO A 209 -7.70 -7.57 6.74
CA PRO A 209 -6.80 -6.45 6.52
C PRO A 209 -6.30 -6.36 5.07
N SER A 210 -6.12 -5.12 4.62
CA SER A 210 -5.35 -4.74 3.44
C SER A 210 -4.04 -4.09 3.89
N PHE A 211 -2.93 -4.81 3.75
CA PHE A 211 -1.60 -4.35 4.16
C PHE A 211 -1.03 -3.30 3.21
N VAL A 212 -0.39 -2.28 3.77
CA VAL A 212 0.12 -1.12 3.04
C VAL A 212 1.62 -0.98 3.21
N TYR A 213 2.10 -0.86 4.45
CA TYR A 213 3.49 -0.55 4.72
C TYR A 213 3.99 -1.20 6.01
N ALA A 214 5.29 -1.48 6.08
CA ALA A 214 5.95 -1.95 7.28
C ALA A 214 7.40 -1.47 7.30
N ASP A 215 7.89 -1.07 8.47
CA ASP A 215 9.27 -0.64 8.64
C ASP A 215 9.69 -0.73 10.11
N VAL A 216 10.99 -0.71 10.36
CA VAL A 216 11.59 -0.75 11.70
C VAL A 216 11.83 0.67 12.21
N ILE A 217 11.38 0.92 13.44
CA ILE A 217 11.83 2.06 14.23
C ILE A 217 12.85 1.52 15.22
N ARG A 218 14.12 1.79 14.90
CA ARG A 218 15.25 1.43 15.75
C ARG A 218 15.24 2.30 17.01
N LYS A 219 15.61 1.70 18.13
CA LYS A 219 15.77 2.41 19.39
C LYS A 219 16.82 3.51 19.27
N ASN A 220 16.71 4.52 20.12
CA ASN A 220 17.78 5.49 20.27
C ASN A 220 18.98 4.79 20.96
N PRO A 221 20.18 4.73 20.32
CA PRO A 221 21.35 4.11 20.92
C PRO A 221 21.81 4.80 22.22
N ASN A 222 21.42 6.06 22.42
CA ASN A 222 21.71 6.83 23.63
C ASN A 222 20.59 6.73 24.70
N GLY A 223 19.55 5.92 24.46
CA GLY A 223 18.45 5.70 25.40
C GLY A 223 18.91 4.92 26.64
N THR A 224 18.49 5.35 27.83
CA THR A 224 18.85 4.74 29.12
C THR A 224 17.87 3.67 29.60
N ASP A 225 16.74 3.53 28.91
CA ASP A 225 15.61 2.64 29.22
C ASP A 225 15.82 1.19 28.71
N GLY A 226 16.81 0.99 27.85
CA GLY A 226 17.11 -0.33 27.27
C GLY A 226 15.96 -0.84 26.41
N GLU A 227 15.20 0.06 25.78
CA GLU A 227 14.13 -0.30 24.84
C GLU A 227 14.65 -1.17 23.69
N ASP A 228 13.73 -1.90 23.09
CA ASP A 228 13.99 -2.77 21.94
C ASP A 228 13.52 -2.08 20.65
N ASP A 229 14.08 -2.50 19.52
CA ASP A 229 13.61 -2.07 18.22
C ASP A 229 12.17 -2.55 18.01
N LYS A 230 11.35 -1.73 17.35
CA LYS A 230 9.94 -2.03 17.10
C LYS A 230 9.67 -2.06 15.60
N ILE A 231 8.93 -3.07 15.15
CA ILE A 231 8.51 -3.20 13.76
C ILE A 231 7.06 -2.73 13.68
N TYR A 232 6.82 -1.71 12.87
CA TYR A 232 5.52 -1.10 12.67
C TYR A 232 4.87 -1.64 11.40
N PHE A 233 3.56 -1.85 11.44
CA PHE A 233 2.74 -2.30 10.32
C PHE A 233 1.56 -1.35 10.13
N PHE A 234 1.26 -1.02 8.89
CA PHE A 234 0.18 -0.15 8.49
C PHE A 234 -0.75 -0.89 7.55
N PHE A 235 -2.04 -0.87 7.84
CA PHE A 235 -3.04 -1.59 7.07
C PHE A 235 -4.43 -1.00 7.28
N THR A 236 -5.36 -1.24 6.35
CA THR A 236 -6.79 -0.95 6.54
C THR A 236 -7.51 -2.26 6.84
N GLU A 237 -8.34 -2.34 7.88
CA GLU A 237 -9.12 -3.55 8.17
C GLU A 237 -10.59 -3.23 8.42
N VAL A 238 -11.44 -4.25 8.47
CA VAL A 238 -12.84 -4.09 8.86
C VAL A 238 -12.91 -3.81 10.37
N SER A 239 -13.53 -2.69 10.73
CA SER A 239 -13.72 -2.29 12.12
C SER A 239 -14.54 -3.31 12.91
N VAL A 240 -14.12 -3.53 14.15
CA VAL A 240 -14.89 -4.29 15.14
C VAL A 240 -15.55 -3.36 16.16
N GLU A 241 -15.06 -2.13 16.28
CA GLU A 241 -15.48 -1.14 17.26
C GLU A 241 -16.54 -0.14 16.76
N TYR A 242 -16.74 -0.03 15.44
CA TYR A 242 -17.81 0.78 14.86
C TYR A 242 -18.79 -0.10 14.09
N GLU A 243 -20.04 -0.07 14.54
CA GLU A 243 -21.18 -0.61 13.79
C GLU A 243 -21.80 0.52 12.96
N PHE A 244 -21.82 0.36 11.64
CA PHE A 244 -22.51 1.25 10.71
C PHE A 244 -23.42 0.43 9.79
N PHE A 245 -24.16 1.07 8.88
CA PHE A 245 -25.05 0.37 7.93
C PHE A 245 -24.34 -0.65 7.01
N GLY A 246 -23.00 -0.71 7.03
CA GLY A 246 -22.18 -1.70 6.35
C GLY A 246 -20.80 -1.84 7.01
N LYS A 247 -19.93 -2.68 6.43
CA LYS A 247 -18.54 -2.84 6.90
C LYS A 247 -17.83 -1.49 6.88
N SER A 248 -17.42 -0.98 8.05
CA SER A 248 -16.62 0.24 8.14
C SER A 248 -15.14 -0.11 8.08
N MET A 249 -14.42 0.38 7.08
CA MET A 249 -12.97 0.21 7.00
C MET A 249 -12.27 1.17 7.97
N ILE A 250 -11.19 0.74 8.61
CA ILE A 250 -10.39 1.58 9.52
C ILE A 250 -8.90 1.37 9.25
N PRO A 251 -8.14 2.47 9.10
CA PRO A 251 -6.70 2.41 9.03
C PRO A 251 -6.11 2.13 10.43
N ARG A 252 -5.14 1.23 10.47
CA ARG A 252 -4.45 0.76 11.66
C ARG A 252 -2.97 1.04 11.54
N ILE A 253 -2.40 1.41 12.67
CA ILE A 253 -0.99 1.25 12.95
C ILE A 253 -0.88 0.15 14.00
N ALA A 254 -0.02 -0.84 13.75
CA ALA A 254 0.29 -1.91 14.68
C ALA A 254 1.80 -1.98 14.88
N ARG A 255 2.21 -2.63 15.97
CA ARG A 255 3.62 -2.85 16.26
C ARG A 255 3.88 -4.20 16.91
N VAL A 256 5.12 -4.67 16.76
CA VAL A 256 5.71 -5.79 17.50
C VAL A 256 7.14 -5.43 17.91
N CYS A 257 7.66 -6.06 18.95
CA CYS A 257 9.04 -5.89 19.40
C CYS A 257 9.95 -6.88 18.65
N LYS A 258 11.11 -6.40 18.20
CA LYS A 258 12.09 -7.21 17.45
C LYS A 258 12.57 -8.42 18.24
N GLY A 259 12.81 -8.26 19.54
CA GLY A 259 13.29 -9.29 20.47
C GLY A 259 12.20 -10.17 21.06
N ASP A 260 10.95 -10.08 20.58
CA ASP A 260 9.88 -11.00 20.99
C ASP A 260 10.24 -12.44 20.57
N GLN A 261 9.99 -13.39 21.46
CA GLN A 261 10.25 -14.82 21.28
C GLN A 261 8.99 -15.68 21.43
N GLY A 262 7.83 -15.04 21.59
CA GLY A 262 6.60 -15.71 21.98
C GLY A 262 6.52 -15.99 23.47
N GLY A 263 5.43 -16.62 23.88
CA GLY A 263 5.26 -17.06 25.26
C GLY A 263 5.56 -18.55 25.46
N LEU A 264 5.88 -18.93 26.70
CA LEU A 264 6.27 -20.29 27.05
C LEU A 264 5.08 -21.26 27.06
N ARG A 265 3.92 -20.83 27.56
CA ARG A 265 2.69 -21.62 27.69
C ARG A 265 1.56 -20.99 26.87
N THR A 266 1.22 -19.76 27.21
CA THR A 266 0.29 -18.93 26.44
C THR A 266 1.05 -18.29 25.27
N LEU A 267 0.43 -18.15 24.09
CA LEU A 267 1.05 -17.54 22.90
C LEU A 267 2.35 -18.22 22.42
N GLN A 268 2.40 -19.55 22.45
CA GLN A 268 3.51 -20.31 21.89
C GLN A 268 3.66 -20.06 20.39
N LYS A 269 4.85 -19.59 19.97
CA LYS A 269 5.14 -19.20 18.57
C LYS A 269 4.22 -18.08 18.05
N LYS A 270 3.64 -17.28 18.95
CA LYS A 270 2.77 -16.14 18.64
C LYS A 270 3.36 -14.87 19.24
N TRP A 271 3.06 -13.72 18.64
CA TRP A 271 3.50 -12.44 19.17
C TRP A 271 2.96 -12.22 20.59
N THR A 272 3.81 -11.76 21.50
CA THR A 272 3.42 -11.27 22.84
C THR A 272 3.39 -9.75 22.90
N SER A 273 3.95 -9.11 21.87
CA SER A 273 4.09 -7.67 21.72
C SER A 273 3.14 -7.03 20.71
N PHE A 274 2.28 -7.81 20.05
CA PHE A 274 1.36 -7.30 19.04
C PHE A 274 0.28 -6.41 19.68
N LEU A 275 0.29 -5.13 19.31
CA LEU A 275 -0.77 -4.18 19.59
C LEU A 275 -1.10 -3.39 18.32
N LYS A 276 -2.38 -3.03 18.15
CA LYS A 276 -2.85 -2.15 17.08
C LYS A 276 -3.70 -1.01 17.62
N ALA A 277 -3.63 0.14 16.96
CA ALA A 277 -4.42 1.32 17.27
C ALA A 277 -5.04 1.90 16.00
N ARG A 278 -6.14 2.63 16.15
CA ARG A 278 -6.73 3.40 15.04
C ARG A 278 -5.80 4.55 14.65
N LEU A 279 -5.59 4.73 13.35
CA LEU A 279 -4.83 5.86 12.79
C LEU A 279 -5.80 6.90 12.22
N ALA A 280 -6.11 7.97 12.97
CA ALA A 280 -7.16 8.89 12.59
C ALA A 280 -6.69 9.91 11.53
N CYS A 281 -7.39 10.02 10.40
CA CYS A 281 -7.27 11.13 9.47
C CYS A 281 -8.66 11.68 9.13
N SER A 282 -9.00 12.85 9.66
CA SER A 282 -10.33 13.45 9.50
C SER A 282 -10.30 14.96 9.61
N LEU A 283 -11.19 15.63 8.89
CA LEU A 283 -11.43 17.07 9.03
C LEU A 283 -12.78 17.30 9.71
N LEU A 284 -12.75 17.81 10.94
CA LEU A 284 -13.94 17.98 11.79
C LEU A 284 -14.93 18.99 11.21
N GLU A 285 -14.46 20.08 10.60
CA GLU A 285 -15.29 21.19 10.10
C GLU A 285 -16.34 20.74 9.08
N ASN A 286 -15.97 19.82 8.18
CA ASN A 286 -16.87 19.29 7.13
C ASN A 286 -17.23 17.82 7.34
N ASN A 287 -17.01 17.29 8.55
CA ASN A 287 -17.23 15.88 8.90
C ASN A 287 -16.63 14.88 7.88
N SER A 288 -15.47 15.23 7.30
CA SER A 288 -14.81 14.42 6.27
C SER A 288 -13.94 13.36 6.93
N LEU A 289 -14.23 12.09 6.66
CA LEU A 289 -13.54 10.95 7.25
C LEU A 289 -12.73 10.21 6.17
N PHE A 290 -11.43 10.08 6.38
CA PHE A 290 -10.53 9.36 5.47
C PHE A 290 -10.10 8.05 6.13
N ASN A 291 -10.86 6.99 5.84
CA ASN A 291 -10.81 5.73 6.56
C ASN A 291 -10.22 4.55 5.76
N VAL A 292 -9.53 4.84 4.65
CA VAL A 292 -8.72 3.89 3.90
C VAL A 292 -7.32 4.48 3.74
N ILE A 293 -6.30 3.76 4.22
CA ILE A 293 -4.89 4.15 4.01
C ILE A 293 -4.37 3.53 2.71
N ASN A 294 -3.68 4.34 1.90
CA ASN A 294 -3.14 3.91 0.61
C ASN A 294 -1.62 3.74 0.63
N ASP A 295 -0.92 4.62 1.34
CA ASP A 295 0.54 4.56 1.45
C ASP A 295 1.06 5.27 2.71
N VAL A 296 2.27 4.90 3.13
CA VAL A 296 2.97 5.48 4.29
C VAL A 296 4.45 5.69 3.97
N PHE A 297 4.97 6.85 4.33
CA PHE A 297 6.38 7.19 4.27
C PHE A 297 6.89 7.63 5.63
N ILE A 298 8.07 7.15 6.02
CA ILE A 298 8.72 7.52 7.28
C ILE A 298 9.84 8.52 7.01
N LEU A 299 9.60 9.78 7.35
CA LEU A 299 10.61 10.81 7.26
C LEU A 299 11.59 10.67 8.43
N ARG A 300 12.85 10.42 8.09
CA ARG A 300 13.99 10.38 9.03
C ARG A 300 14.98 11.46 8.61
N ALA A 301 15.34 12.36 9.51
CA ALA A 301 16.34 13.39 9.26
C ALA A 301 17.17 13.68 10.50
N PRO A 302 18.46 14.03 10.37
CA PRO A 302 19.34 14.28 11.53
C PRO A 302 18.90 15.44 12.43
N ASP A 303 18.22 16.43 11.86
CA ASP A 303 17.70 17.60 12.58
C ASP A 303 16.33 17.35 13.24
N LEU A 304 15.67 16.24 12.91
CA LEU A 304 14.43 15.83 13.55
C LEU A 304 14.73 15.12 14.87
N LYS A 305 14.00 15.51 15.92
CA LYS A 305 14.06 14.86 17.24
C LYS A 305 13.56 13.41 17.18
N GLU A 306 12.60 13.15 16.30
CA GLU A 306 11.96 11.87 16.14
C GLU A 306 11.46 11.69 14.70
N PRO A 307 11.28 10.45 14.20
CA PRO A 307 10.69 10.19 12.91
C PRO A 307 9.25 10.73 12.81
N VAL A 308 8.86 11.15 11.61
CA VAL A 308 7.49 11.59 11.30
C VAL A 308 6.90 10.69 10.23
N PHE A 309 5.72 10.12 10.50
CA PHE A 309 4.99 9.31 9.54
C PHE A 309 4.11 10.21 8.69
N TYR A 310 4.28 10.16 7.37
CA TYR A 310 3.33 10.73 6.41
C TYR A 310 2.50 9.60 5.81
N ALA A 311 1.19 9.78 5.74
CA ALA A 311 0.31 8.76 5.19
C ALA A 311 -0.78 9.37 4.31
N VAL A 312 -1.07 8.68 3.21
CA VAL A 312 -2.11 9.03 2.24
C VAL A 312 -3.39 8.25 2.58
N PHE A 313 -4.51 8.95 2.57
CA PHE A 313 -5.81 8.37 2.86
C PHE A 313 -6.87 8.78 1.83
N THR A 314 -7.82 7.88 1.60
CA THR A 314 -9.05 8.12 0.84
C THR A 314 -10.27 7.76 1.71
N PRO A 315 -11.44 8.35 1.44
CA PRO A 315 -12.67 7.93 2.08
C PRO A 315 -13.16 6.62 1.45
N GLN A 316 -13.72 5.73 2.27
CA GLN A 316 -14.39 4.52 1.80
C GLN A 316 -15.67 4.86 1.02
N TRP A 317 -16.44 5.82 1.53
CA TRP A 317 -17.74 6.20 1.00
C TRP A 317 -17.65 7.51 0.22
N ASN A 318 -18.45 7.63 -0.84
CA ASN A 318 -18.51 8.84 -1.67
C ASN A 318 -17.12 9.30 -2.16
N ASN A 319 -16.27 8.35 -2.56
CA ASN A 319 -14.97 8.69 -3.14
C ASN A 319 -15.15 9.27 -4.56
N VAL A 320 -15.55 10.53 -4.65
CA VAL A 320 -15.64 11.31 -5.89
C VAL A 320 -14.25 11.90 -6.23
N GLY A 321 -13.18 11.14 -5.96
CA GLY A 321 -11.80 11.63 -6.09
C GLY A 321 -11.37 12.50 -4.91
N LEU A 322 -11.55 12.07 -3.66
CA LEU A 322 -11.12 12.86 -2.51
C LEU A 322 -9.96 12.16 -1.81
N SER A 323 -8.85 12.87 -1.60
CA SER A 323 -7.67 12.35 -0.90
C SER A 323 -7.18 13.29 0.19
N ALA A 324 -6.55 12.73 1.21
CA ALA A 324 -5.90 13.48 2.27
C ALA A 324 -4.50 12.95 2.59
N VAL A 325 -3.64 13.84 3.07
CA VAL A 325 -2.34 13.48 3.64
C VAL A 325 -2.33 13.91 5.10
N CYS A 326 -2.06 12.97 6.01
CA CYS A 326 -1.90 13.23 7.43
C CYS A 326 -0.45 12.91 7.84
N ALA A 327 0.08 13.68 8.80
CA ALA A 327 1.41 13.48 9.37
C ALA A 327 1.30 13.18 10.86
N TYR A 328 2.11 12.25 11.40
CA TYR A 328 2.04 11.78 12.79
C TYR A 328 3.42 11.75 13.43
N ASN A 329 3.52 12.24 14.66
CA ASN A 329 4.73 12.16 15.46
C ASN A 329 4.89 10.77 16.09
N MET A 330 6.11 10.24 16.10
CA MET A 330 6.43 8.96 16.73
C MET A 330 6.07 8.93 18.23
N SER A 331 6.29 10.02 18.95
CA SER A 331 5.95 10.18 20.37
C SER A 331 4.47 9.95 20.66
N LEU A 332 3.57 10.50 19.82
CA LEU A 332 2.13 10.30 19.97
C LEU A 332 1.72 8.85 19.71
N VAL A 333 2.36 8.19 18.75
CA VAL A 333 2.16 6.76 18.49
C VAL A 333 2.59 5.93 19.70
N GLU A 334 3.78 6.18 20.23
CA GLU A 334 4.32 5.48 21.40
C GLU A 334 3.48 5.73 22.66
N ASP A 335 2.97 6.94 22.87
CA ASP A 335 2.09 7.28 24.00
C ASP A 335 0.80 6.44 23.99
N VAL A 336 0.17 6.25 22.82
CA VAL A 336 -1.01 5.39 22.70
C VAL A 336 -0.68 3.96 23.11
N PHE A 337 0.42 3.38 22.64
CA PHE A 337 0.76 1.99 22.96
C PHE A 337 1.30 1.80 24.39
N SER A 338 2.06 2.76 24.92
CA SER A 338 2.73 2.66 26.22
C SER A 338 1.85 3.09 27.40
N LYS A 339 0.92 4.04 27.19
CA LYS A 339 0.09 4.63 28.25
C LYS A 339 -1.41 4.46 28.01
N GLY A 340 -1.83 4.34 26.74
CA GLY A 340 -3.23 4.28 26.36
C GLY A 340 -4.00 3.11 26.96
N LYS A 341 -5.33 3.22 26.94
CA LYS A 341 -6.24 2.16 27.40
C LYS A 341 -6.46 1.13 26.29
N TYR A 342 -6.75 -0.10 26.69
CA TYR A 342 -7.09 -1.18 25.77
C TYR A 342 -8.60 -1.19 25.50
N MET A 343 -9.03 -1.76 24.38
CA MET A 343 -10.42 -2.15 24.18
C MET A 343 -10.65 -3.59 24.62
N GLN A 344 -11.87 -3.88 25.07
CA GLN A 344 -12.34 -5.21 25.43
C GLN A 344 -13.61 -5.55 24.65
N SER A 345 -13.70 -6.78 24.16
CA SER A 345 -14.95 -7.34 23.66
C SER A 345 -15.85 -7.73 24.83
N ALA A 346 -17.05 -7.15 24.87
CA ALA A 346 -18.10 -7.45 25.81
C ALA A 346 -19.28 -8.09 25.07
N THR A 347 -19.72 -9.25 25.53
CA THR A 347 -20.94 -9.89 25.03
C THR A 347 -22.14 -9.15 25.61
N VAL A 348 -22.90 -8.48 24.76
CA VAL A 348 -24.18 -7.86 25.16
C VAL A 348 -25.31 -8.86 24.87
N GLU A 349 -26.31 -8.89 25.76
CA GLU A 349 -27.36 -9.91 25.84
C GLU A 349 -27.80 -10.46 24.46
N GLN A 350 -27.72 -11.79 24.34
CA GLN A 350 -28.26 -12.63 23.25
C GLN A 350 -27.71 -12.50 21.82
N SER A 351 -26.51 -11.93 21.55
CA SER A 351 -25.56 -12.41 20.48
C SER A 351 -24.54 -11.39 19.96
N HIS A 352 -24.65 -10.09 20.28
CA HIS A 352 -23.77 -9.08 19.69
C HIS A 352 -22.55 -8.79 20.58
N THR A 353 -21.36 -9.05 20.04
CA THR A 353 -20.09 -8.64 20.64
C THR A 353 -19.89 -7.14 20.42
N LYS A 354 -19.85 -6.35 21.48
CA LYS A 354 -19.50 -4.92 21.41
C LYS A 354 -18.10 -4.69 21.94
N TRP A 355 -17.40 -3.72 21.37
CA TRP A 355 -16.08 -3.32 21.86
C TRP A 355 -16.20 -2.05 22.68
N VAL A 356 -15.63 -2.09 23.90
CA VAL A 356 -15.70 -1.00 24.87
C VAL A 356 -14.34 -0.75 25.49
N ARG A 357 -14.11 0.47 26.01
CA ARG A 357 -12.88 0.80 26.75
C ARG A 357 -12.73 -0.10 27.97
N TYR A 358 -11.60 -0.80 28.06
CA TYR A 358 -11.23 -1.57 29.24
C TYR A 358 -10.89 -0.64 30.41
N SER A 359 -11.64 -0.76 31.50
CA SER A 359 -11.47 0.08 32.70
C SER A 359 -10.96 -0.69 33.92
N GLY A 360 -10.64 -1.98 33.76
CA GLY A 360 -10.10 -2.82 34.83
C GLY A 360 -8.60 -2.62 35.07
N GLU A 361 -8.04 -3.48 35.93
CA GLU A 361 -6.61 -3.45 36.26
C GLU A 361 -5.77 -4.09 35.15
N VAL A 362 -4.83 -3.32 34.60
CA VAL A 362 -3.87 -3.81 33.60
C VAL A 362 -2.75 -4.60 34.30
N PRO A 363 -2.44 -5.84 33.87
CA PRO A 363 -1.35 -6.63 34.44
C PRO A 363 0.02 -5.94 34.37
N LYS A 364 0.94 -6.37 35.25
CA LYS A 364 2.36 -5.99 35.23
C LYS A 364 3.24 -7.23 34.95
N PRO A 365 4.24 -7.14 34.07
CA PRO A 365 4.58 -5.99 33.21
C PRO A 365 3.48 -5.71 32.17
N ARG A 366 3.47 -4.49 31.60
CA ARG A 366 2.40 -4.02 30.72
C ARG A 366 2.24 -4.95 29.50
N PRO A 367 1.04 -5.46 29.21
CA PRO A 367 0.78 -6.32 28.05
C PRO A 367 1.15 -5.63 26.72
N GLY A 368 1.90 -6.32 25.86
CA GLY A 368 2.34 -5.77 24.58
C GLY A 368 3.58 -4.87 24.63
N ALA A 369 4.18 -4.66 25.81
CA ALA A 369 5.42 -3.89 25.95
C ALA A 369 6.66 -4.74 25.61
N CYS A 370 7.70 -4.08 25.09
CA CYS A 370 9.01 -4.73 24.88
C CYS A 370 9.71 -4.98 26.22
N ILE A 371 10.67 -5.93 26.24
CA ILE A 371 11.48 -6.22 27.42
C ILE A 371 12.53 -5.12 27.63
N ASN A 372 12.16 -4.10 28.41
CA ASN A 372 13.01 -2.97 28.78
C ASN A 372 13.80 -3.23 30.07
N ASN A 373 14.55 -2.23 30.55
CA ASN A 373 15.34 -2.33 31.78
C ASN A 373 14.48 -2.57 33.04
N GLU A 374 13.27 -2.01 33.10
CA GLU A 374 12.34 -2.25 34.22
C GLU A 374 11.88 -3.71 34.27
N ALA A 375 11.53 -4.29 33.12
CA ALA A 375 11.17 -5.70 33.01
C ALA A 375 12.34 -6.60 33.42
N LYS A 376 13.56 -6.28 32.98
CA LYS A 376 14.78 -7.01 33.36
C LYS A 376 15.06 -6.91 34.87
N ALA A 377 14.87 -5.74 35.48
CA ALA A 377 15.01 -5.55 36.93
C ALA A 377 13.96 -6.35 37.72
N ALA A 378 12.80 -6.62 37.12
CA ALA A 378 11.77 -7.51 37.67
C ALA A 378 11.98 -9.00 37.31
N ASN A 379 13.18 -9.39 36.87
CA ASN A 379 13.57 -10.75 36.48
C ASN A 379 12.87 -11.31 35.22
N TYR A 380 12.35 -10.43 34.34
CA TYR A 380 11.87 -10.82 33.02
C TYR A 380 12.95 -10.56 31.97
N SER A 381 13.74 -11.57 31.65
CA SER A 381 14.84 -11.45 30.67
C SER A 381 14.38 -11.58 29.21
N SER A 382 13.25 -12.24 28.96
CA SER A 382 12.65 -12.42 27.63
C SER A 382 11.12 -12.53 27.70
N SER A 383 10.44 -12.49 26.55
CA SER A 383 8.98 -12.71 26.47
C SER A 383 8.55 -14.10 26.97
N LEU A 384 9.42 -15.10 26.91
CA LEU A 384 9.17 -16.46 27.41
C LEU A 384 9.00 -16.49 28.95
N ASN A 385 9.54 -15.49 29.65
CA ASN A 385 9.48 -15.40 31.11
C ASN A 385 8.31 -14.54 31.60
N LEU A 386 7.50 -14.00 30.69
CA LEU A 386 6.36 -13.16 31.06
C LEU A 386 5.28 -13.98 31.79
N PRO A 387 4.60 -13.39 32.80
CA PRO A 387 3.50 -14.06 33.48
C PRO A 387 2.35 -14.39 32.52
N ASP A 388 1.73 -15.58 32.69
CA ASP A 388 0.57 -15.99 31.87
C ASP A 388 -0.59 -14.98 31.97
N LYS A 389 -0.76 -14.27 33.09
CA LYS A 389 -1.76 -13.19 33.23
C LYS A 389 -1.52 -12.05 32.21
N THR A 390 -0.26 -11.66 31.99
CA THR A 390 0.11 -10.63 31.01
C THR A 390 -0.08 -11.13 29.58
N LEU A 391 0.31 -12.39 29.31
CA LEU A 391 0.19 -13.01 27.99
C LEU A 391 -1.26 -13.26 27.57
N GLN A 392 -2.09 -13.73 28.49
CA GLN A 392 -3.53 -13.90 28.24
C GLN A 392 -4.21 -12.55 28.01
N PHE A 393 -3.80 -11.51 28.76
CA PHE A 393 -4.36 -10.18 28.56
C PHE A 393 -4.08 -9.63 27.15
N VAL A 394 -2.82 -9.66 26.67
CA VAL A 394 -2.50 -9.15 25.31
C VAL A 394 -3.17 -9.99 24.22
N LYS A 395 -3.34 -11.31 24.46
CA LYS A 395 -4.06 -12.19 23.54
C LYS A 395 -5.51 -11.74 23.32
N ASP A 396 -6.17 -11.32 24.39
CA ASP A 396 -7.59 -10.94 24.38
C ASP A 396 -7.80 -9.44 24.09
N HIS A 397 -6.78 -8.60 24.31
CA HIS A 397 -6.84 -7.14 24.18
C HIS A 397 -5.74 -6.58 23.22
N PRO A 398 -5.68 -7.02 21.95
CA PRO A 398 -4.69 -6.50 21.00
C PRO A 398 -4.99 -5.08 20.50
N LEU A 399 -6.21 -4.57 20.69
CA LEU A 399 -6.68 -3.28 20.18
C LEU A 399 -6.61 -2.20 21.27
N MET A 400 -5.99 -1.07 20.96
CA MET A 400 -5.99 0.14 21.80
C MET A 400 -7.30 0.92 21.58
N ASP A 401 -7.82 1.50 22.66
CA ASP A 401 -9.01 2.35 22.65
C ASP A 401 -8.70 3.76 22.15
N ASP A 402 -7.55 4.29 22.55
CA ASP A 402 -7.10 5.61 22.11
C ASP A 402 -6.63 5.57 20.65
N SER A 403 -6.99 6.60 19.88
CA SER A 403 -6.58 6.75 18.48
C SER A 403 -5.30 7.56 18.36
N VAL A 404 -4.45 7.19 17.40
CA VAL A 404 -3.31 8.01 16.98
C VAL A 404 -3.84 9.16 16.12
N VAL A 405 -3.68 10.39 16.59
CA VAL A 405 -4.15 11.61 15.94
C VAL A 405 -3.02 12.30 15.17
N PRO A 406 -3.31 12.99 14.05
CA PRO A 406 -2.30 13.64 13.25
C PRO A 406 -1.80 14.92 13.93
N ILE A 407 -0.62 15.39 13.53
CA ILE A 407 -0.04 16.64 13.99
C ILE A 407 -1.06 17.77 13.74
N SER A 408 -1.31 18.56 14.79
CA SER A 408 -2.32 19.63 14.79
C SER A 408 -3.77 19.16 14.64
N ASN A 409 -4.07 17.87 14.88
CA ASN A 409 -5.40 17.27 14.81
C ASN A 409 -6.16 17.50 13.48
N ARG A 410 -5.42 17.64 12.36
CA ARG A 410 -5.98 17.84 11.03
C ARG A 410 -5.08 17.26 9.94
N PRO A 411 -5.61 16.97 8.74
CA PRO A 411 -4.79 16.65 7.58
C PRO A 411 -3.87 17.82 7.22
N ARG A 412 -2.68 17.48 6.73
CA ARG A 412 -1.75 18.43 6.11
C ARG A 412 -2.31 18.92 4.79
N LEU A 413 -2.71 17.99 3.92
CA LEU A 413 -3.29 18.28 2.61
C LEU A 413 -4.65 17.58 2.49
N ILE A 414 -5.62 18.25 1.87
CA ILE A 414 -6.85 17.65 1.35
C ILE A 414 -6.94 18.09 -0.11
N LYS A 415 -7.23 17.16 -1.02
CA LYS A 415 -7.37 17.44 -2.44
C LYS A 415 -8.60 16.73 -2.98
N ARG A 416 -9.43 17.48 -3.72
CA ARG A 416 -10.60 16.99 -4.46
C ARG A 416 -10.20 16.63 -5.89
N ASP A 417 -11.06 15.87 -6.55
CA ASP A 417 -10.89 15.36 -7.92
C ASP A 417 -9.57 14.60 -8.18
N VAL A 418 -8.97 13.99 -7.15
CA VAL A 418 -7.77 13.14 -7.24
C VAL A 418 -7.83 11.97 -6.27
N ASN A 419 -7.39 10.79 -6.71
CA ASN A 419 -7.05 9.68 -5.84
C ASN A 419 -5.53 9.56 -5.75
N TYR A 420 -4.98 9.89 -4.59
CA TYR A 420 -3.56 9.70 -4.32
C TYR A 420 -3.25 8.24 -3.99
N THR A 421 -2.17 7.71 -4.56
CA THR A 421 -1.78 6.31 -4.44
C THR A 421 -0.53 6.09 -3.61
N GLN A 422 0.53 6.90 -3.80
CA GLN A 422 1.79 6.79 -3.06
C GLN A 422 2.31 8.16 -2.61
N ILE A 423 3.19 8.18 -1.61
CA ILE A 423 3.84 9.38 -1.10
C ILE A 423 5.30 9.11 -0.75
N VAL A 424 6.15 10.07 -1.08
CA VAL A 424 7.50 10.19 -0.48
C VAL A 424 7.71 11.65 -0.07
N VAL A 425 8.52 11.86 0.96
CA VAL A 425 8.74 13.20 1.51
C VAL A 425 10.24 13.48 1.57
N ASP A 426 10.65 14.59 0.98
CA ASP A 426 12.02 15.08 1.02
C ASP A 426 12.11 16.30 1.94
N ARG A 427 13.11 16.32 2.82
CA ARG A 427 13.31 17.42 3.76
C ARG A 427 14.46 18.28 3.27
N ILE A 428 14.13 19.47 2.79
CA ILE A 428 15.10 20.37 2.15
C ILE A 428 15.21 21.69 2.91
N GLN A 429 16.43 22.24 2.96
CA GLN A 429 16.67 23.59 3.45
C GLN A 429 16.67 24.56 2.26
N ALA A 430 15.77 25.54 2.30
CA ALA A 430 15.68 26.59 1.28
C ALA A 430 16.77 27.67 1.45
N LEU A 431 16.87 28.58 0.48
CA LEU A 431 17.88 29.66 0.45
C LEU A 431 17.78 30.62 1.66
N ASP A 432 16.58 30.81 2.18
CA ASP A 432 16.29 31.60 3.39
C ASP A 432 16.63 30.84 4.69
N LYS A 433 17.17 29.62 4.58
CA LYS A 433 17.47 28.67 5.66
C LYS A 433 16.24 28.07 6.32
N THR A 434 15.03 28.33 5.80
CA THR A 434 13.82 27.67 6.25
C THR A 434 13.82 26.23 5.75
N VAL A 435 13.47 25.29 6.63
CA VAL A 435 13.39 23.86 6.29
C VAL A 435 11.96 23.52 5.91
N TYR A 436 11.81 22.83 4.78
CA TYR A 436 10.53 22.41 4.24
C TYR A 436 10.50 20.90 4.06
N ASP A 437 9.39 20.29 4.47
CA ASP A 437 9.04 18.92 4.11
C ASP A 437 8.25 18.98 2.80
N VAL A 438 8.91 18.63 1.69
CA VAL A 438 8.33 18.61 0.34
C VAL A 438 7.75 17.23 0.08
N MET A 439 6.43 17.18 -0.10
CA MET A 439 5.70 15.96 -0.39
C MET A 439 5.61 15.74 -1.90
N PHE A 440 5.99 14.56 -2.35
CA PHE A 440 5.76 14.07 -3.70
C PHE A 440 4.69 12.99 -3.62
N ILE A 441 3.53 13.26 -4.21
CA ILE A 441 2.33 12.45 -4.03
C ILE A 441 1.84 12.03 -5.41
N SER A 442 1.78 10.73 -5.66
CA SER A 442 1.38 10.20 -6.96
C SER A 442 -0.11 9.90 -7.05
N THR A 443 -0.63 9.80 -8.27
CA THR A 443 -2.07 9.61 -8.53
C THR A 443 -2.38 8.28 -9.22
N ASP A 444 -3.65 7.89 -9.16
CA ASP A 444 -4.21 6.77 -9.91
C ASP A 444 -4.29 7.00 -11.43
N ARG A 445 -3.89 8.19 -11.89
CA ARG A 445 -3.81 8.58 -13.31
C ARG A 445 -2.37 8.85 -13.76
N GLY A 446 -1.38 8.43 -13.00
CA GLY A 446 0.03 8.50 -13.44
C GLY A 446 0.61 9.90 -13.41
N ALA A 447 0.04 10.79 -12.59
CA ALA A 447 0.59 12.11 -12.32
C ALA A 447 1.32 12.13 -10.97
N LEU A 448 2.19 13.13 -10.79
CA LEU A 448 2.92 13.38 -9.55
C LEU A 448 2.72 14.83 -9.12
N HIS A 449 2.18 15.05 -7.93
CA HIS A 449 2.06 16.36 -7.32
C HIS A 449 3.25 16.62 -6.40
N LYS A 450 3.85 17.79 -6.52
CA LYS A 450 4.86 18.29 -5.58
C LYS A 450 4.24 19.37 -4.72
N ALA A 451 4.17 19.14 -3.41
CA ALA A 451 3.47 20.01 -2.49
C ALA A 451 4.32 20.37 -1.27
N VAL A 452 4.09 21.56 -0.71
CA VAL A 452 4.78 22.05 0.48
C VAL A 452 3.78 22.75 1.40
N SER A 453 4.00 22.63 2.71
CA SER A 453 3.26 23.42 3.70
C SER A 453 3.94 24.78 3.86
N ALA A 454 3.24 25.86 3.50
CA ALA A 454 3.68 27.24 3.73
C ALA A 454 2.79 27.93 4.79
N ASP A 455 3.19 29.11 5.27
CA ASP A 455 2.43 29.88 6.27
C ASP A 455 1.01 30.22 5.81
N SER A 456 0.83 30.42 4.49
CA SER A 456 -0.47 30.66 3.85
C SER A 456 -1.32 29.40 3.65
N GLY A 457 -0.82 28.23 4.07
CA GLY A 457 -1.45 26.92 3.86
C GLY A 457 -0.68 26.02 2.89
N MET A 458 -1.31 24.93 2.48
CA MET A 458 -0.71 24.00 1.52
C MET A 458 -0.61 24.61 0.13
N HIS A 459 0.56 24.46 -0.49
CA HIS A 459 0.82 24.88 -1.85
C HIS A 459 1.24 23.69 -2.71
N ILE A 460 0.55 23.45 -3.82
CA ILE A 460 0.99 22.48 -4.84
C ILE A 460 1.79 23.26 -5.88
N ILE A 461 3.11 23.03 -5.86
CA ILE A 461 4.09 23.72 -6.69
C ILE A 461 3.88 23.34 -8.16
N GLU A 462 3.76 22.05 -8.43
CA GLU A 462 3.61 21.52 -9.78
C GLU A 462 2.95 20.15 -9.79
N GLU A 463 2.33 19.82 -10.92
CA GLU A 463 1.87 18.50 -11.31
C GLU A 463 2.64 18.07 -12.55
N THR A 464 3.20 16.85 -12.53
CA THR A 464 3.93 16.29 -13.67
C THR A 464 3.26 14.99 -14.11
N GLN A 465 2.84 14.91 -15.37
CA GLN A 465 2.33 13.67 -15.94
C GLN A 465 3.50 12.71 -16.24
N LEU A 466 3.59 11.62 -15.49
CA LEU A 466 4.69 10.65 -15.62
C LEU A 466 4.44 9.68 -16.77
N PHE A 467 3.21 9.17 -16.86
CA PHE A 467 2.81 8.12 -17.80
C PHE A 467 1.82 8.65 -18.85
N PRO A 468 2.12 8.53 -20.16
CA PRO A 468 1.17 8.95 -21.20
C PRO A 468 -0.17 8.20 -21.19
N GLY A 469 -0.17 6.96 -20.70
CA GLY A 469 -1.36 6.09 -20.66
C GLY A 469 -2.31 6.33 -19.49
N SER A 470 -2.06 7.34 -18.65
CA SER A 470 -2.80 7.59 -17.40
C SER A 470 -2.88 6.36 -16.48
N GLU A 471 -1.83 5.54 -16.45
CA GLU A 471 -1.77 4.36 -15.59
C GLU A 471 -1.50 4.73 -14.13
N PRO A 472 -2.07 4.02 -13.15
CA PRO A 472 -1.87 4.33 -11.74
C PRO A 472 -0.42 4.09 -11.31
N VAL A 473 0.13 5.02 -10.53
CA VAL A 473 1.44 4.81 -9.89
C VAL A 473 1.27 3.82 -8.74
N GLN A 474 1.92 2.65 -8.83
CA GLN A 474 1.81 1.59 -7.83
C GLN A 474 2.84 1.69 -6.70
N THR A 475 4.05 2.19 -7.02
CA THR A 475 5.15 2.29 -6.07
C THR A 475 5.98 3.53 -6.38
N LEU A 476 6.45 4.20 -5.33
CA LEU A 476 7.22 5.43 -5.41
C LEU A 476 8.44 5.33 -4.51
N LEU A 477 9.62 5.69 -5.04
CA LEU A 477 10.87 5.65 -4.28
C LEU A 477 11.69 6.92 -4.52
N LEU A 478 12.13 7.55 -3.44
CA LEU A 478 12.99 8.72 -3.47
C LEU A 478 14.46 8.29 -3.40
N SER A 479 15.31 8.83 -4.28
CA SER A 479 16.77 8.78 -4.10
C SER A 479 17.22 10.04 -3.39
N ALA A 480 17.89 9.88 -2.25
CA ALA A 480 18.41 10.99 -1.45
C ALA A 480 19.75 11.53 -1.98
N GLU A 481 20.35 10.89 -2.98
CA GLU A 481 21.59 11.39 -3.59
C GLU A 481 21.29 12.41 -4.70
N PRO A 482 21.98 13.57 -4.70
CA PRO A 482 21.76 14.57 -5.72
C PRO A 482 22.19 14.04 -7.08
N VAL A 483 21.31 14.14 -8.08
CA VAL A 483 21.72 13.98 -9.48
C VAL A 483 22.77 15.03 -9.72
N LYS A 484 24.03 14.63 -9.93
CA LYS A 484 25.06 15.53 -10.44
C LYS A 484 24.60 15.95 -11.84
N ALA A 485 23.95 17.11 -11.92
CA ALA A 485 23.69 17.75 -13.20
C ALA A 485 25.05 17.97 -13.86
N GLU A 486 25.29 17.25 -14.96
CA GLU A 486 26.43 17.51 -15.81
C GLU A 486 26.34 18.98 -16.25
N PRO A 487 27.39 19.80 -16.11
CA PRO A 487 27.32 21.19 -16.52
C PRO A 487 27.14 21.20 -18.04
N ALA A 488 25.91 21.46 -18.49
CA ALA A 488 25.64 21.73 -19.89
C ALA A 488 26.62 22.83 -20.32
N GLN A 489 27.55 22.47 -21.20
CA GLN A 489 28.46 23.40 -21.81
C GLN A 489 27.64 24.57 -22.33
N ALA A 490 27.97 25.78 -21.87
CA ALA A 490 27.38 27.01 -22.35
C ALA A 490 27.66 27.14 -23.86
N GLN A 491 26.73 26.67 -24.68
CA GLN A 491 26.77 26.91 -26.11
C GLN A 491 26.22 28.32 -26.35
N VAL A 492 27.13 29.27 -26.49
CA VAL A 492 26.82 30.62 -26.95
C VAL A 492 26.39 30.53 -28.41
N LEU A 493 25.11 30.79 -28.68
CA LEU A 493 24.64 31.10 -30.03
C LEU A 493 24.75 32.63 -30.25
N PRO A 494 25.27 33.09 -31.40
CA PRO A 494 25.44 34.51 -31.65
C PRO A 494 24.14 35.16 -32.14
N GLY A 495 23.79 36.28 -31.49
CA GLY A 495 23.25 37.50 -32.09
C GLY A 495 21.90 37.45 -32.82
N TRP A 496 20.88 38.07 -32.21
CA TRP A 496 20.18 39.22 -32.81
C TRP A 496 19.20 39.90 -31.85
N GLY A 497 19.24 41.24 -31.82
CA GLY A 497 18.09 42.10 -31.54
C GLY A 497 17.86 42.59 -30.12
N ARG A 498 18.42 43.76 -29.77
CA ARG A 498 17.91 44.63 -28.70
C ARG A 498 16.51 45.15 -29.07
N GLY A 499 15.58 45.12 -28.13
CA GLY A 499 14.38 45.97 -28.16
C GLY A 499 13.22 45.41 -27.34
N GLY A 500 12.90 46.05 -26.20
CA GLY A 500 11.65 45.82 -25.48
C GLY A 500 11.81 45.50 -24.00
N ALA A 501 11.92 46.55 -23.18
CA ALA A 501 11.80 46.47 -21.73
C ALA A 501 10.37 46.07 -21.31
N GLY A 502 10.26 45.29 -20.23
CA GLY A 502 9.02 45.14 -19.46
C GLY A 502 8.42 43.73 -19.44
N ARG A 503 8.99 42.83 -18.63
CA ARG A 503 8.26 41.83 -17.83
C ARG A 503 9.24 41.21 -16.82
N GLY A 504 8.79 41.18 -15.57
CA GLY A 504 9.60 40.90 -14.37
C GLY A 504 10.30 39.55 -14.42
N TRP A 505 11.56 39.59 -13.97
CA TRP A 505 12.39 38.43 -13.68
C TRP A 505 12.01 37.89 -12.30
N GLU A 506 11.07 36.96 -12.23
CA GLU A 506 10.83 36.14 -11.04
C GLU A 506 10.32 34.77 -11.53
N GLY A 507 11.15 33.73 -11.42
CA GLY A 507 10.78 32.40 -11.90
C GLY A 507 11.90 31.38 -12.06
N ARG A 508 13.17 31.73 -11.79
CA ARG A 508 14.28 30.78 -11.80
C ARG A 508 14.86 30.65 -10.40
N GLY A 509 14.32 29.74 -9.60
CA GLY A 509 14.77 29.53 -8.22
C GLY A 509 14.35 28.21 -7.56
N TRP A 510 13.78 27.26 -8.32
CA TRP A 510 13.38 25.94 -7.79
C TRP A 510 13.82 24.83 -8.75
N ALA A 511 15.11 24.80 -9.10
CA ALA A 511 15.68 23.63 -9.77
C ALA A 511 15.88 22.51 -8.72
N LEU A 512 15.37 21.32 -9.04
CA LEU A 512 15.38 20.10 -8.21
C LEU A 512 16.82 19.64 -7.88
N PRO A 513 17.16 19.32 -6.62
CA PRO A 513 18.36 18.53 -6.32
C PRO A 513 18.10 17.02 -6.26
N SER A 514 16.86 16.53 -6.21
CA SER A 514 16.59 15.13 -5.82
C SER A 514 16.11 14.28 -7.02
N ALA A 515 16.77 13.14 -7.26
CA ALA A 515 16.32 12.16 -8.25
C ALA A 515 15.14 11.34 -7.68
N MET A 516 14.09 11.15 -8.46
CA MET A 516 12.97 10.28 -8.08
C MET A 516 12.82 9.14 -9.08
N ALA A 517 12.78 7.91 -8.59
CA ALA A 517 12.46 6.75 -9.40
C ALA A 517 10.95 6.46 -9.26
N VAL A 518 10.24 6.47 -10.38
CA VAL A 518 8.82 6.09 -10.44
C VAL A 518 8.66 4.95 -11.44
N LEU A 519 8.04 3.84 -11.02
CA LEU A 519 7.91 2.66 -11.86
C LEU A 519 6.47 2.17 -11.96
N GLN A 520 6.20 1.57 -13.12
CA GLN A 520 4.89 1.33 -13.71
C GLN A 520 4.35 -0.06 -13.32
N ALA A 521 3.04 -0.27 -13.45
CA ALA A 521 2.53 -1.58 -13.87
C ALA A 521 1.79 -1.48 -15.19
N ALA A 522 2.44 -1.88 -16.28
CA ALA A 522 1.75 -2.07 -17.53
C ALA A 522 0.67 -3.16 -17.35
N SER A 523 -0.61 -2.81 -17.43
CA SER A 523 -1.65 -3.80 -17.71
C SER A 523 -1.62 -4.02 -19.22
N ALA A 524 -1.02 -5.12 -19.67
CA ALA A 524 -1.01 -5.44 -21.09
C ALA A 524 -2.45 -5.73 -21.55
N ARG A 525 -3.10 -4.74 -22.18
CA ARG A 525 -4.12 -5.04 -23.18
C ARG A 525 -3.38 -5.56 -24.42
N PRO A 526 -3.81 -6.67 -25.04
CA PRO A 526 -3.20 -7.13 -26.27
C PRO A 526 -3.38 -6.05 -27.35
N GLN A 527 -2.26 -5.47 -27.78
CA GLN A 527 -2.24 -4.56 -28.91
C GLN A 527 -2.28 -5.43 -30.17
N GLU A 528 -3.47 -5.63 -30.75
CA GLU A 528 -3.58 -6.17 -32.10
C GLU A 528 -2.84 -5.23 -33.06
N GLN A 529 -1.77 -5.74 -33.68
CA GLN A 529 -1.16 -5.07 -34.81
C GLN A 529 -2.15 -5.07 -35.98
N PRO A 530 -2.45 -3.91 -36.59
CA PRO A 530 -3.14 -3.91 -37.86
C PRO A 530 -2.15 -4.39 -38.93
N ARG A 531 -2.37 -5.62 -39.43
CA ARG A 531 -1.75 -6.05 -40.68
C ARG A 531 -2.26 -5.14 -41.79
N GLY A 532 -1.37 -4.31 -42.32
CA GLY A 532 -1.61 -3.59 -43.57
C GLY A 532 -1.81 -4.58 -44.72
N LEU A 533 -2.86 -4.37 -45.51
CA LEU A 533 -2.93 -4.84 -46.88
C LEU A 533 -3.22 -3.65 -47.80
N LEU A 534 -2.28 -3.44 -48.72
CA LEU A 534 -2.36 -2.55 -49.85
C LEU A 534 -3.51 -2.97 -50.80
N SER A 535 -4.47 -2.05 -50.97
CA SER A 535 -5.09 -1.60 -52.22
C SER A 535 -5.20 -2.55 -53.43
N ARG A 536 -6.43 -2.76 -53.94
CA ARG A 536 -6.96 -2.17 -55.21
C ARG A 536 -8.27 -2.83 -55.69
N LEU A 537 -9.24 -1.98 -56.08
CA LEU A 537 -10.24 -2.07 -57.18
C LEU A 537 -11.16 -3.32 -57.22
N GLY A 538 -12.48 -3.29 -57.35
CA GLY A 538 -13.51 -2.29 -57.64
C GLY A 538 -14.76 -3.02 -58.21
N VAL A 539 -15.98 -2.47 -58.00
CA VAL A 539 -17.25 -2.71 -58.75
C VAL A 539 -17.81 -4.16 -58.75
N GLY A 540 -19.07 -4.55 -58.55
CA GLY A 540 -20.42 -3.99 -58.40
C GLY A 540 -21.45 -5.08 -58.82
N PHE A 541 -22.66 -5.13 -58.21
CA PHE A 541 -23.91 -5.84 -58.59
C PHE A 541 -23.93 -7.40 -58.62
N SER A 542 -24.74 -8.11 -57.82
CA SER A 542 -26.19 -8.48 -57.91
C SER A 542 -26.47 -9.83 -58.60
N ASP A 543 -27.48 -10.54 -58.07
CA ASP A 543 -28.23 -11.73 -58.55
C ASP A 543 -27.80 -13.16 -58.13
N GLY A 544 -28.77 -13.93 -57.59
CA GLY A 544 -28.72 -15.39 -57.34
C GLY A 544 -29.30 -16.21 -58.52
N PRO A 545 -29.95 -17.38 -58.35
CA PRO A 545 -29.79 -18.52 -57.41
C PRO A 545 -29.68 -19.91 -58.16
N GLN A 546 -29.85 -21.04 -57.43
CA GLN A 546 -30.09 -22.46 -57.86
C GLN A 546 -28.84 -23.34 -58.19
N LEU A 547 -28.73 -24.66 -57.95
CA LEU A 547 -29.64 -25.79 -57.57
C LEU A 547 -28.81 -27.05 -57.16
N ASN A 548 -29.37 -27.90 -56.27
CA ASN A 548 -29.23 -29.39 -56.13
C ASN A 548 -27.88 -30.06 -55.75
N SER A 549 -27.76 -31.15 -54.97
CA SER A 549 -28.73 -32.10 -54.35
C SER A 549 -28.02 -33.16 -53.46
N ALA A 550 -28.76 -33.66 -52.43
CA ALA A 550 -28.73 -35.00 -51.76
C ALA A 550 -27.51 -35.42 -50.89
N ALA A 551 -27.62 -36.13 -49.74
CA ALA A 551 -28.67 -36.99 -49.18
C ALA A 551 -28.64 -37.11 -47.62
N ALA A 552 -29.84 -37.37 -47.07
CA ALA A 552 -30.33 -38.00 -45.81
C ALA A 552 -29.33 -38.77 -44.91
N MET A 553 -29.47 -38.83 -43.57
CA MET A 553 -30.61 -39.39 -42.82
C MET A 553 -30.71 -38.89 -41.35
N LEU A 554 -31.95 -38.62 -40.94
CA LEU A 554 -32.54 -38.50 -39.59
C LEU A 554 -32.70 -39.90 -38.93
N PRO A 555 -33.31 -40.12 -37.73
CA PRO A 555 -34.27 -39.29 -36.97
C PRO A 555 -34.05 -39.37 -35.42
N GLU A 556 -34.86 -38.87 -34.47
CA GLU A 556 -36.09 -38.08 -34.38
C GLU A 556 -36.16 -37.51 -32.94
N ARG A 557 -36.70 -36.31 -32.79
CA ARG A 557 -37.31 -35.82 -31.54
C ARG A 557 -38.82 -36.01 -31.64
N ARG A 558 -39.48 -36.29 -30.53
CA ARG A 558 -40.85 -35.83 -30.21
C ARG A 558 -41.00 -35.77 -28.68
N SER A 559 -41.75 -34.88 -28.02
CA SER A 559 -42.33 -33.55 -28.24
C SER A 559 -43.51 -33.46 -27.27
N GLY A 560 -43.71 -32.32 -26.61
CA GLY A 560 -44.94 -31.95 -25.90
C GLY A 560 -44.97 -32.39 -24.44
N GLY A 561 -45.44 -31.63 -23.47
CA GLY A 561 -46.13 -30.34 -23.50
C GLY A 561 -46.92 -30.17 -22.20
N SER A 562 -46.93 -28.93 -21.69
CA SER A 562 -47.93 -28.28 -20.81
C SER A 562 -48.25 -28.80 -19.39
N SER A 563 -48.07 -27.84 -18.45
CA SER A 563 -48.97 -27.41 -17.36
C SER A 563 -49.27 -28.33 -16.16
N GLY A 564 -49.04 -27.78 -14.95
CA GLY A 564 -49.63 -28.28 -13.72
C GLY A 564 -48.98 -27.71 -12.46
N THR A 565 -49.57 -26.66 -11.90
CA THR A 565 -49.40 -26.22 -10.50
C THR A 565 -49.80 -27.34 -9.52
N VAL A 566 -49.12 -27.47 -8.37
CA VAL A 566 -49.68 -27.64 -7.00
C VAL A 566 -48.55 -27.81 -5.97
N ASN A 567 -48.81 -27.21 -4.79
CA ASN A 567 -48.08 -27.23 -3.52
C ASN A 567 -47.58 -28.61 -3.04
N GLY A 568 -46.48 -28.61 -2.29
CA GLY A 568 -46.11 -29.70 -1.39
C GLY A 568 -44.80 -29.45 -0.67
N GLY A 569 -44.85 -29.04 0.60
CA GLY A 569 -43.68 -29.00 1.47
C GLY A 569 -43.22 -30.41 1.88
N LEU A 570 -41.91 -30.56 2.12
CA LEU A 570 -41.24 -31.64 2.86
C LEU A 570 -39.83 -31.13 3.21
N VAL A 571 -39.61 -30.67 4.44
CA VAL A 571 -38.95 -31.41 5.54
C VAL A 571 -37.56 -31.92 5.15
N CYS A 572 -36.54 -31.19 5.61
CA CYS A 572 -35.13 -31.58 5.58
C CYS A 572 -34.85 -32.69 6.63
N PRO A 573 -34.16 -33.78 6.28
CA PRO A 573 -33.55 -34.65 7.27
C PRO A 573 -32.16 -34.13 7.66
N ALA A 574 -31.88 -34.15 8.96
CA ALA A 574 -30.60 -33.81 9.57
C ALA A 574 -29.47 -34.79 9.16
N PRO A 575 -28.21 -34.35 9.10
CA PRO A 575 -27.08 -35.23 8.81
C PRO A 575 -26.66 -36.07 10.03
N PRO A 576 -26.16 -37.30 9.83
CA PRO A 576 -25.73 -38.18 10.90
C PRO A 576 -24.36 -37.77 11.48
N SER A 577 -24.27 -37.86 12.80
CA SER A 577 -23.06 -37.79 13.62
C SER A 577 -22.13 -38.98 13.38
N LEU A 578 -20.83 -38.73 13.18
CA LEU A 578 -19.76 -39.73 13.21
C LEU A 578 -18.74 -39.40 14.32
N PRO A 579 -18.11 -40.44 14.92
CA PRO A 579 -17.55 -40.38 16.26
C PRO A 579 -16.08 -39.94 16.34
N ALA A 580 -15.70 -39.57 17.57
CA ALA A 580 -14.37 -39.18 18.00
C ALA A 580 -13.31 -40.26 17.75
N ILE A 581 -12.16 -39.83 17.21
CA ILE A 581 -10.93 -40.61 17.21
C ILE A 581 -10.05 -40.08 18.34
N GLN A 582 -9.69 -41.03 19.21
CA GLN A 582 -8.83 -40.90 20.36
C GLN A 582 -7.45 -41.41 19.93
N GLU A 583 -6.43 -40.54 19.91
CA GLU A 583 -5.04 -41.00 19.82
C GLU A 583 -4.29 -40.68 21.11
N ALA A 584 -3.55 -41.70 21.55
CA ALA A 584 -2.73 -41.74 22.73
C ALA A 584 -1.26 -41.51 22.35
N HIS A 585 -0.55 -40.87 23.29
CA HIS A 585 0.90 -40.65 23.42
C HIS A 585 1.57 -39.55 22.59
#